data_AF-A0A934NL31-F1
#
_entry.id   AF-A0A934NL31-F1
#
_cell.length_a   1.000
_cell.length_b   1.000
_cell.length_c   1.000
_cell.angle_alpha   90.00
_cell.angle_beta   90.00
_cell.angle_gamma   90.00
#
_symmetry.space_group_name_H-M   'P 1'
#
loop_
_entity.id
_entity.type
_entity.pdbx_description
1 polymer ?
#
loop_
_entity_poly.entity_id
_entity_poly.type
_entity_poly.pdbx_seq_one_letter_code
_entity_poly.pdbx_strand_id
1 'polypeptide(L)'
;TKFSIISQEYNLIHGHNPIEHTKSRIKSFESIVNKLARKGCDITTQCAKEYIHDIAGVRIICSFIQDIYNIMDVLRQREDLKILEV
;
A
#
# COMPACT_ATOMS: atom_id res chain seq x y z
N THR A 1 12.93 1.01 7.08
CA THR A 1 12.06 1.12 5.88
C THR A 1 11.43 2.50 5.81
N LYS A 2 11.14 3.06 4.63
CA LYS A 2 10.62 4.44 4.45
C LYS A 2 9.44 4.81 5.39
N PHE A 3 8.51 3.89 5.64
CA PHE A 3 7.40 4.10 6.58
C PHE A 3 7.82 4.25 8.05
N SER A 4 8.91 3.58 8.45
CA SER A 4 9.48 3.72 9.79
C SER A 4 10.06 5.11 10.02
N ILE A 5 10.54 5.78 8.95
CA ILE A 5 11.09 7.14 9.03
C ILE A 5 9.94 8.14 9.21
N ILE A 6 8.88 8.02 8.40
CA ILE A 6 7.66 8.84 8.52
C ILE A 6 7.07 8.73 9.94
N SER A 7 7.00 7.51 10.45
CA SER A 7 6.53 7.20 11.80
C SER A 7 7.36 7.90 12.89
N GLN A 8 8.69 7.89 12.78
CA GLN A 8 9.60 8.54 13.72
C GLN A 8 9.51 10.07 13.64
N GLU A 9 9.48 10.65 12.44
CA GLU A 9 9.36 12.11 12.22
C GLU A 9 8.05 12.65 12.80
N TYR A 10 6.94 11.94 12.59
CA TYR A 10 5.64 12.36 13.14
C TYR A 10 5.60 12.29 14.66
N ASN A 11 6.17 11.24 15.27
CA ASN A 11 6.23 11.09 16.72
C ASN A 11 7.07 12.21 17.37
N LEU A 12 8.20 12.55 16.76
CA LEU A 12 9.07 13.65 17.21
C LEU A 12 8.38 15.02 17.18
N ILE A 13 7.56 15.29 16.16
CA ILE A 13 6.93 16.61 15.95
C ILE A 13 5.59 16.72 16.70
N HIS A 14 4.79 15.65 16.75
CA HIS A 14 3.40 15.70 17.23
C HIS A 14 3.16 14.89 18.51
N GLY A 15 4.17 14.19 19.04
CA GLY A 15 4.04 13.33 20.23
C GLY A 15 3.21 12.06 20.02
N HIS A 16 2.71 11.84 18.79
CA HIS A 16 1.90 10.69 18.41
C HIS A 16 2.41 10.10 17.09
N ASN A 17 2.43 8.77 17.00
CA ASN A 17 2.84 8.06 15.81
C ASN A 17 1.59 7.59 15.04
N PRO A 18 1.29 8.15 13.85
CA PRO A 18 0.10 7.78 13.07
C PRO A 18 0.14 6.35 12.52
N ILE A 19 1.32 5.72 12.48
CA ILE A 19 1.52 4.35 11.99
C ILE A 19 1.82 3.44 13.17
N GLU A 20 0.87 2.60 13.55
CA GLU A 20 1.08 1.59 14.60
C GLU A 20 2.02 0.50 14.11
N HIS A 21 1.71 -0.11 12.95
CA HIS A 21 2.57 -1.08 12.30
C HIS A 21 2.26 -1.21 10.81
N THR A 22 3.23 -1.72 10.04
CA THR A 22 3.08 -2.00 8.61
C THR A 22 3.28 -3.47 8.31
N LYS A 23 2.44 -4.05 7.45
CA LYS A 23 2.60 -5.41 6.92
C LYS A 23 2.73 -5.36 5.41
N SER A 24 3.74 -6.02 4.87
CA SER A 24 3.89 -6.20 3.42
C SER A 24 3.67 -7.65 3.03
N ARG A 25 3.09 -7.89 1.86
CA ARG A 25 2.97 -9.22 1.29
C ARG A 25 3.14 -9.17 -0.23
N ILE A 26 3.60 -10.29 -0.79
CA ILE A 26 3.53 -10.56 -2.21
C ILE A 26 2.41 -11.60 -2.41
N LYS A 27 1.53 -11.35 -3.37
CA LYS A 27 0.43 -12.27 -3.70
C LYS A 27 1.01 -13.59 -4.21
N SER A 28 0.49 -14.73 -3.73
CA SER A 28 0.95 -16.03 -4.22
C SER A 28 0.60 -16.21 -5.69
N PHE A 29 1.42 -16.99 -6.41
CA PHE A 29 1.19 -17.28 -7.83
C PHE A 29 -0.21 -17.85 -8.08
N GLU A 30 -0.63 -18.82 -7.26
CA GLU A 30 -1.98 -19.39 -7.32
C GLU A 30 -3.08 -18.33 -7.18
N SER A 31 -2.92 -17.40 -6.23
CA SER A 31 -3.87 -16.30 -6.04
C SER A 31 -3.88 -15.30 -7.20
N ILE A 32 -2.76 -15.12 -7.90
CA ILE A 32 -2.67 -14.31 -9.12
C ILE A 32 -3.45 -14.99 -10.24
N VAL A 33 -3.17 -16.27 -10.51
CA VAL A 33 -3.86 -17.08 -11.53
C VAL A 33 -5.37 -17.08 -11.29
N ASN A 34 -5.81 -17.37 -10.06
CA ASN A 34 -7.24 -17.37 -9.70
C ASN A 34 -7.89 -15.99 -9.86
N LYS A 35 -7.14 -14.89 -9.73
CA LYS A 35 -7.68 -13.54 -9.91
C LYS A 35 -7.76 -13.16 -11.39
N LEU A 36 -6.79 -13.57 -12.21
CA LEU A 36 -6.85 -13.42 -13.67
C LEU A 36 -8.01 -14.21 -14.27
N ALA A 37 -8.17 -15.48 -13.87
CA ALA A 37 -9.27 -16.32 -14.30
C ALA A 37 -10.64 -15.72 -13.95
N ARG A 38 -10.81 -15.20 -12.72
CA ARG A 38 -12.05 -14.50 -12.31
C ARG A 38 -12.33 -13.22 -13.10
N LYS A 39 -11.29 -12.59 -13.64
CA LYS A 39 -11.40 -11.40 -14.50
C LYS A 39 -11.56 -11.75 -15.98
N GLY A 40 -11.51 -13.04 -16.35
CA GLY A 40 -11.53 -13.47 -17.75
C GLY A 40 -10.28 -13.09 -18.54
N CYS A 41 -9.15 -12.85 -17.87
CA CYS A 41 -7.89 -12.48 -18.50
C CYS A 41 -7.01 -13.71 -18.75
N ASP A 42 -6.17 -13.66 -19.77
CA ASP A 42 -5.18 -14.69 -20.04
C ASP A 42 -4.17 -14.83 -18.89
N ILE A 43 -3.70 -16.06 -18.67
CA ILE A 43 -2.69 -16.37 -17.63
C ILE A 43 -1.31 -16.06 -18.19
N THR A 44 -1.02 -14.76 -18.31
CA THR A 44 0.27 -14.24 -18.77
C THR A 44 0.82 -13.19 -17.80
N THR A 45 2.13 -12.99 -17.82
CA THR A 45 2.79 -11.95 -17.01
C THR A 45 2.35 -10.54 -17.42
N GLN A 46 2.08 -10.34 -18.71
CA GLN A 46 1.57 -9.07 -19.24
C GLN A 46 0.17 -8.78 -18.67
N CYS A 47 -0.76 -9.72 -18.76
CA CYS A 47 -2.09 -9.57 -18.17
C CYS A 47 -2.03 -9.40 -16.64
N ALA A 48 -1.13 -10.12 -15.95
CA ALA A 48 -0.94 -9.94 -14.51
C ALA A 48 -0.53 -8.50 -14.17
N LYS A 49 0.46 -7.95 -14.88
CA LYS A 49 0.95 -6.59 -14.65
C LYS A 49 -0.11 -5.53 -14.92
N GLU A 50 -0.94 -5.74 -15.94
CA GLU A 50 -1.93 -4.77 -16.40
C GLU A 50 -3.21 -4.79 -15.55
N TYR A 51 -3.70 -5.98 -15.18
CA TYR A 51 -5.02 -6.13 -14.56
C TYR A 51 -5.00 -6.45 -13.06
N ILE A 52 -3.83 -6.75 -12.47
CA ILE A 52 -3.70 -7.10 -11.05
C ILE A 52 -2.91 -6.01 -10.30
N HIS A 53 -3.63 -5.11 -9.63
CA HIS A 53 -3.03 -3.99 -8.91
C HIS A 53 -2.50 -4.34 -7.50
N ASP A 54 -2.82 -5.53 -6.97
CA ASP A 54 -2.46 -5.98 -5.61
C ASP A 54 -1.41 -7.10 -5.58
N ILE A 55 -0.51 -7.14 -6.56
CA ILE A 55 0.60 -8.13 -6.58
C ILE A 55 1.54 -7.87 -5.39
N ALA A 56 1.98 -6.62 -5.22
CA ALA A 56 2.71 -6.16 -4.05
C ALA A 56 1.78 -5.29 -3.22
N GLY A 57 1.46 -5.73 -2.00
CA GLY A 57 0.54 -5.03 -1.10
C GLY A 57 1.24 -4.60 0.18
N VAL A 58 1.09 -3.34 0.55
CA VAL A 58 1.45 -2.82 1.87
C VAL A 58 0.17 -2.43 2.60
N ARG A 59 0.01 -2.93 3.83
CA ARG A 59 -1.06 -2.55 4.74
C ARG A 59 -0.46 -1.73 5.87
N ILE A 60 -0.97 -0.52 6.03
CA ILE A 60 -0.63 0.39 7.12
C ILE A 60 -1.76 0.29 8.14
N ILE A 61 -1.40 0.00 9.40
CA ILE A 61 -2.35 -0.06 10.51
C ILE A 61 -2.15 1.21 11.33
N CYS A 62 -3.25 1.91 11.60
CA CYS A 62 -3.27 3.18 12.32
C CYS A 62 -4.13 3.03 13.57
N SER A 63 -3.78 3.77 14.62
CA SER A 63 -4.51 3.71 15.89
C SER A 63 -5.79 4.57 15.87
N PHE A 64 -5.83 5.64 15.08
CA PHE A 64 -7.02 6.49 14.93
C PHE A 64 -7.42 6.67 13.45
N ILE A 65 -8.70 6.96 13.23
CA ILE A 65 -9.24 7.24 11.89
C ILE A 65 -8.57 8.48 11.28
N GLN A 66 -8.33 9.51 12.10
CA GLN A 66 -7.68 10.74 11.64
C GLN A 66 -6.28 10.48 11.03
N ASP A 67 -5.56 9.49 11.55
CA ASP A 67 -4.22 9.14 11.05
C ASP A 67 -4.24 8.59 9.63
N ILE A 68 -5.35 7.93 9.22
CA ILE A 68 -5.51 7.43 7.84
C ILE A 68 -5.42 8.60 6.87
N TYR A 69 -6.11 9.70 7.17
CA TYR A 69 -6.11 10.90 6.33
C TYR A 69 -4.76 11.62 6.39
N ASN A 70 -4.15 11.74 7.58
CA ASN A 70 -2.83 12.34 7.73
C ASN A 70 -1.77 11.60 6.89
N ILE A 71 -1.77 10.26 6.94
CA ILE A 71 -0.86 9.43 6.14
C ILE A 71 -1.15 9.59 4.65
N MET A 72 -2.42 9.66 4.26
CA MET A 72 -2.79 9.88 2.86
C MET A 72 -2.24 11.20 2.32
N ASP A 73 -2.31 12.28 3.11
CA ASP A 73 -1.78 13.58 2.71
C ASP A 73 -0.25 13.58 2.62
N VAL A 74 0.43 12.90 3.55
CA VAL A 74 1.89 12.69 3.45
C VAL A 74 2.24 11.90 2.18
N LEU A 75 1.51 10.83 1.86
CA LEU A 75 1.75 10.03 0.66
C LEU A 75 1.51 10.82 -0.63
N ARG A 76 0.52 11.72 -0.64
CA ARG A 76 0.22 12.62 -1.78
C ARG A 76 1.33 13.62 -2.07
N GLN A 77 2.04 14.08 -1.05
CA GLN A 77 3.08 15.10 -1.20
C GLN A 77 4.42 14.52 -1.69
N ARG A 78 4.55 13.19 -1.77
CA ARG A 78 5.80 12.54 -2.18
C ARG A 78 5.95 12.51 -3.70
N GLU A 79 7.08 13.01 -4.18
CA GLU A 79 7.42 13.00 -5.61
C GLU A 79 7.74 11.59 -6.16
N ASP A 80 8.07 10.63 -5.30
CA ASP A 80 8.43 9.25 -5.68
C ASP A 80 7.23 8.31 -5.81
N LEU A 81 6.00 8.80 -5.60
CA LEU A 81 4.78 8.04 -5.69
C LEU A 81 3.75 8.76 -6.57
N LYS A 82 3.05 7.98 -7.40
CA LYS A 82 1.88 8.47 -8.14
C LYS A 82 0.64 7.73 -7.67
N ILE A 83 -0.33 8.46 -7.15
CA ILE A 83 -1.63 7.90 -6.77
C ILE A 83 -2.46 7.75 -8.04
N LEU A 84 -2.91 6.53 -8.31
CA LEU A 84 -3.76 6.22 -9.46
C LEU A 84 -5.25 6.20 -9.09
N GLU A 85 -5.58 5.77 -7.87
CA GLU A 85 -6.95 5.63 -7.37
C GLU A 85 -6.96 5.78 -5.83
N VAL A 86 -8.09 6.22 -5.24
CA VAL A 86 -8.30 6.40 -3.79
C VAL A 86 -9.56 5.69 -3.35
#